data_AF-A0A553UTB8-F1
#
_entry.id   AF-A0A553UTB8-F1
#
_cell.length_a   1.000
_cell.length_b   1.000
_cell.length_c   1.000
_cell.angle_alpha   90.00
_cell.angle_beta   90.00
_cell.angle_gamma   90.00
#
_symmetry.space_group_name_H-M   'P 1'
#
loop_
_entity.id
_entity.type
_entity.pdbx_description
1 polymer ?
#
loop_
_entity_poly.entity_id
_entity_poly.type
_entity_poly.pdbx_seq_one_letter_code
_entity_poly.pdbx_strand_id
1 'polypeptide(L)'
;MHAATLGALNADYLMGAYFGGSAEGVGDVKIYAHLYNLKTQEWSPAISLLSAPLLSQKAHEFVKILGNPVLYATHNTLYLFVVGASLGGWATSKIYGLSAPLNRALKQLQNNQSPQLDFMQTLPLSPFLNISHLVRTSPLPTDDGGFVLPIYQELARKTSLLLKFDTHARLESVIQPNSLKQQLQPSLVPYQHCAFMAFRSYKRFDLYTQTCQSPLKWDQPKLSNLKNYDDSLNLLNVNGTIYLIYNAPLQEGYNSRSALMLAKFAPTPTQPGNFKPLGILDSTQKGGEVSYPATLIFKDKVHVLYTKDRQQIQHLVFNLAYLKSLP
;
A
#
# COMPACT_ATOMS: atom_id res chain seq x y z
N MET A 1 -15.27 4.10 3.32
CA MET A 1 -14.16 3.14 3.48
C MET A 1 -13.09 3.39 2.43
N HIS A 2 -11.82 3.13 2.75
CA HIS A 2 -10.70 3.52 1.88
C HIS A 2 -9.38 2.81 2.20
N ALA A 3 -8.39 2.98 1.30
CA ALA A 3 -7.00 2.53 1.44
C ALA A 3 -6.85 1.05 1.83
N ALA A 4 -7.28 0.16 0.93
CA ALA A 4 -7.18 -1.28 1.13
C ALA A 4 -5.73 -1.80 1.09
N THR A 5 -5.53 -2.97 1.69
CA THR A 5 -4.30 -3.78 1.69
C THR A 5 -4.68 -5.27 1.67
N LEU A 6 -3.76 -6.12 1.19
CA LEU A 6 -3.95 -7.56 1.03
C LEU A 6 -2.74 -8.32 1.58
N GLY A 7 -2.97 -9.47 2.19
CA GLY A 7 -1.91 -10.42 2.57
C GLY A 7 -2.38 -11.87 2.45
N ALA A 8 -1.50 -12.78 2.07
CA ALA A 8 -1.79 -14.22 2.07
C ALA A 8 -1.57 -14.76 3.48
N LEU A 9 -2.60 -15.39 4.07
CA LEU A 9 -2.44 -16.03 5.38
C LEU A 9 -1.91 -17.45 5.21
N ASN A 10 -2.45 -18.21 4.27
CA ASN A 10 -1.91 -19.54 3.92
C ASN A 10 -2.29 -19.91 2.48
N ALA A 11 -2.13 -21.19 2.12
CA ALA A 11 -2.47 -21.71 0.79
C ALA A 11 -3.96 -21.54 0.40
N ASP A 12 -4.86 -21.37 1.35
CA ASP A 12 -6.31 -21.38 1.15
C ASP A 12 -6.99 -20.03 1.44
N TYR A 13 -6.30 -19.13 2.17
CA TYR A 13 -6.91 -17.90 2.66
C TYR A 13 -6.05 -16.67 2.43
N LEU A 14 -6.70 -15.61 1.94
CA LEU A 14 -6.16 -14.25 1.94
C LEU A 14 -6.87 -13.40 2.99
N MET A 15 -6.25 -12.30 3.38
CA MET A 15 -6.82 -11.29 4.24
C MET A 15 -6.79 -9.95 3.52
N GLY A 16 -7.94 -9.30 3.45
CA GLY A 16 -8.08 -7.91 3.00
C GLY A 16 -8.37 -7.03 4.20
N ALA A 17 -7.70 -5.89 4.31
CA ALA A 17 -8.00 -4.88 5.34
C ALA A 17 -8.11 -3.48 4.73
N TYR A 18 -8.87 -2.61 5.38
CA TYR A 18 -9.09 -1.22 4.97
C TYR A 18 -9.53 -0.40 6.18
N PHE A 19 -9.53 0.93 6.07
CA PHE A 19 -10.14 1.77 7.09
C PHE A 19 -11.55 2.21 6.68
N GLY A 20 -12.46 2.30 7.66
CA GLY A 20 -13.85 2.71 7.44
C GLY A 20 -14.43 3.41 8.66
N GLY A 21 -15.37 4.33 8.43
CA GLY A 21 -16.02 5.17 9.43
C GLY A 21 -16.92 6.18 8.72
N SER A 22 -17.48 7.13 9.45
CA SER A 22 -18.35 8.18 8.89
C SER A 22 -17.63 9.10 7.90
N ALA A 23 -16.37 9.45 8.17
CA ALA A 23 -15.51 10.20 7.26
C ALA A 23 -14.02 9.85 7.46
N GLU A 24 -13.18 10.29 6.54
CA GLU A 24 -11.73 10.19 6.71
C GLU A 24 -11.24 11.17 7.80
N GLY A 25 -10.36 10.72 8.69
CA GLY A 25 -9.78 11.58 9.72
C GLY A 25 -10.73 11.95 10.87
N VAL A 26 -11.80 11.19 11.09
CA VAL A 26 -12.65 11.31 12.28
C VAL A 26 -12.47 10.12 13.23
N GLY A 27 -12.88 10.28 14.49
CA GLY A 27 -12.53 9.36 15.58
C GLY A 27 -13.29 8.03 15.60
N ASP A 28 -14.35 7.88 14.81
CA ASP A 28 -15.12 6.63 14.68
C ASP A 28 -14.52 5.67 13.65
N VAL A 29 -13.49 6.11 12.90
CA VAL A 29 -12.78 5.27 11.95
C VAL A 29 -12.18 4.06 12.67
N LYS A 30 -12.27 2.89 12.03
CA LYS A 30 -11.65 1.65 12.46
C LYS A 30 -10.95 0.99 11.29
N ILE A 31 -10.00 0.11 11.58
CA ILE A 31 -9.50 -0.86 10.60
C ILE A 31 -10.44 -2.05 10.62
N TYR A 32 -10.97 -2.39 9.46
CA TYR A 32 -11.76 -3.58 9.22
C TYR A 32 -10.96 -4.56 8.39
N ALA A 33 -11.28 -5.85 8.53
CA ALA A 33 -10.75 -6.89 7.68
C ALA A 33 -11.79 -7.94 7.33
N HIS A 34 -11.51 -8.62 6.22
CA HIS A 34 -12.25 -9.78 5.74
C HIS A 34 -11.28 -10.90 5.45
N LEU A 35 -11.72 -12.14 5.66
CA LEU A 35 -11.03 -13.35 5.23
C LEU A 35 -11.58 -13.76 3.87
N TYR A 36 -10.72 -13.96 2.87
CA TYR A 36 -11.10 -14.47 1.57
C TYR A 36 -10.75 -15.95 1.47
N ASN A 37 -11.74 -16.79 1.18
CA ASN A 37 -11.53 -18.21 0.94
C ASN A 37 -11.24 -18.44 -0.54
N LEU A 38 -10.03 -18.90 -0.88
CA LEU A 38 -9.62 -19.14 -2.28
C LEU A 38 -10.36 -20.30 -2.94
N LYS A 39 -10.91 -21.23 -2.16
CA LYS A 39 -11.67 -22.39 -2.66
C LYS A 39 -13.11 -22.01 -3.01
N THR A 40 -13.80 -21.30 -2.11
CA THR A 40 -15.19 -20.87 -2.34
C THR A 40 -15.29 -19.55 -3.09
N GLN A 41 -14.20 -18.78 -3.15
CA GLN A 41 -14.12 -17.44 -3.73
C GLN A 41 -15.01 -16.40 -3.02
N GLU A 42 -15.24 -16.59 -1.73
CA GLU A 42 -16.10 -15.74 -0.92
C GLU A 42 -15.32 -14.99 0.16
N TRP A 43 -15.81 -13.79 0.47
CA TRP A 43 -15.34 -13.00 1.60
C TRP A 43 -16.20 -13.28 2.84
N SER A 44 -15.56 -13.38 4.00
CA SER A 44 -16.24 -13.40 5.30
C SER A 44 -16.94 -12.06 5.56
N PRO A 45 -17.84 -12.00 6.57
CA PRO A 45 -18.28 -10.73 7.14
C PRO A 45 -17.10 -9.86 7.60
N ALA A 46 -17.35 -8.56 7.69
CA ALA A 46 -16.36 -7.59 8.16
C ALA A 46 -16.07 -7.77 9.66
N ILE A 47 -14.79 -7.75 10.03
CA ILE A 47 -14.32 -7.86 11.41
C ILE A 47 -13.52 -6.60 11.74
N SER A 48 -13.81 -5.94 12.86
CA SER A 48 -13.03 -4.80 13.31
C SER A 48 -11.74 -5.26 13.96
N LEU A 49 -10.59 -4.90 13.38
CA LEU A 49 -9.25 -5.24 13.89
C LEU A 49 -8.75 -4.25 14.93
N LEU A 50 -8.95 -2.96 14.68
CA LEU A 50 -8.32 -1.89 15.44
C LEU A 50 -9.16 -0.62 15.40
N SER A 51 -9.18 0.11 16.51
CA SER A 51 -9.78 1.44 16.63
C SER A 51 -8.77 2.40 17.27
N ALA A 52 -9.00 3.71 17.16
CA ALA A 52 -8.15 4.73 17.80
C ALA A 52 -8.07 4.53 19.33
N PRO A 53 -9.18 4.28 20.06
CA PRO A 53 -9.12 3.97 21.50
C PRO A 53 -8.33 2.70 21.82
N LEU A 54 -8.50 1.62 21.04
CA LEU A 54 -7.76 0.38 21.27
C LEU A 54 -6.26 0.54 21.00
N LEU A 55 -5.90 1.26 19.93
CA LEU A 55 -4.51 1.59 19.64
C LEU A 55 -3.92 2.48 20.74
N SER A 56 -4.69 3.44 21.24
CA SER A 56 -4.24 4.33 22.33
C SER A 56 -3.90 3.55 23.59
N GLN A 57 -4.78 2.61 23.96
CA GLN A 57 -4.56 1.73 25.11
C GLN A 57 -3.32 0.87 24.93
N LYS A 58 -3.14 0.25 23.77
CA LYS A 58 -2.03 -0.65 23.48
C LYS A 58 -0.68 0.07 23.37
N ALA A 59 -0.66 1.27 22.79
CA ALA A 59 0.55 2.06 22.60
C ALA A 59 0.90 2.93 23.81
N HIS A 60 0.02 3.00 24.82
CA HIS A 60 0.12 3.94 25.94
C HIS A 60 0.31 5.40 25.49
N GLU A 61 -0.31 5.76 24.37
CA GLU A 61 -0.24 7.08 23.75
C GLU A 61 -1.65 7.52 23.33
N PHE A 62 -2.01 8.80 23.45
CA PHE A 62 -3.31 9.27 22.96
C PHE A 62 -3.36 9.30 21.43
N VAL A 63 -4.17 8.45 20.80
CA VAL A 63 -4.44 8.42 19.37
C VAL A 63 -5.90 8.80 19.12
N LYS A 64 -6.13 9.84 18.33
CA LYS A 64 -7.48 10.35 18.02
C LYS A 64 -8.04 9.76 16.73
N ILE A 65 -7.21 9.59 15.72
CA ILE A 65 -7.60 9.11 14.39
C ILE A 65 -6.63 8.03 13.91
N LEU A 66 -7.11 7.11 13.08
CA LEU A 66 -6.30 6.07 12.45
C LEU A 66 -6.65 5.85 10.98
N GLY A 67 -5.73 5.31 10.21
CA GLY A 67 -5.92 5.01 8.80
C GLY A 67 -4.75 4.25 8.16
N ASN A 68 -4.80 4.14 6.84
CA ASN A 68 -3.80 3.50 5.98
C ASN A 68 -3.22 2.18 6.54
N PRO A 69 -4.04 1.14 6.71
CA PRO A 69 -3.53 -0.16 7.10
C PRO A 69 -2.63 -0.74 6.01
N VAL A 70 -1.54 -1.37 6.43
CA VAL A 70 -0.67 -2.19 5.57
C VAL A 70 -0.42 -3.52 6.25
N LEU A 71 -0.93 -4.58 5.62
CA LEU A 71 -0.69 -5.96 6.04
C LEU A 71 0.63 -6.46 5.48
N TYR A 72 1.32 -7.28 6.26
CA TYR A 72 2.45 -8.07 5.80
C TYR A 72 2.47 -9.41 6.49
N ALA A 73 2.27 -10.48 5.73
CA ALA A 73 2.28 -11.83 6.24
C ALA A 73 3.61 -12.50 5.87
N THR A 74 4.28 -13.04 6.89
CA THR A 74 5.41 -13.96 6.74
C THR A 74 4.94 -15.38 7.00
N HIS A 75 5.83 -16.37 6.97
CA HIS A 75 5.45 -17.77 7.25
C HIS A 75 4.75 -17.94 8.63
N ASN A 76 5.20 -17.22 9.65
CA ASN A 76 4.72 -17.43 11.03
C ASN A 76 4.01 -16.23 11.65
N THR A 77 4.17 -15.03 11.08
CA THR A 77 3.72 -13.79 11.71
C THR A 77 2.93 -12.95 10.74
N LEU A 78 1.77 -12.49 11.18
CA LEU A 78 1.01 -11.43 10.54
C LEU A 78 1.40 -10.09 11.18
N TYR A 79 1.89 -9.16 10.38
CA TYR A 79 2.15 -7.78 10.78
C TYR A 79 1.05 -6.87 10.23
N LEU A 80 0.69 -5.86 11.03
CA LEU A 80 -0.17 -4.76 10.65
C LEU A 80 0.52 -3.45 11.01
N PHE A 81 0.83 -2.66 9.99
CA PHE A 81 1.26 -1.28 10.15
C PHE A 81 0.06 -0.35 9.93
N VAL A 82 -0.11 0.64 10.81
CA VAL A 82 -1.17 1.64 10.67
C VAL A 82 -0.62 3.03 10.91
N VAL A 83 -1.31 4.02 10.33
CA VAL A 83 -1.07 5.43 10.65
C VAL A 83 -2.03 5.82 11.76
N GLY A 84 -1.50 6.43 12.81
CA GLY A 84 -2.28 7.05 13.88
C GLY A 84 -1.87 8.50 14.07
N ALA A 85 -2.81 9.36 14.41
CA ALA A 85 -2.51 10.76 14.74
C ALA A 85 -3.36 11.28 15.91
N SER A 86 -2.87 12.32 16.55
CA SER A 86 -3.43 12.88 17.79
C SER A 86 -4.01 14.27 17.51
N LEU A 87 -3.39 15.33 18.04
CA LEU A 87 -3.77 16.72 17.78
C LEU A 87 -3.11 17.20 16.48
N GLY A 88 -3.82 17.95 15.63
CA GLY A 88 -3.26 18.50 14.39
C GLY A 88 -3.45 17.64 13.12
N GLY A 89 -4.32 16.62 13.16
CA GLY A 89 -4.62 15.78 11.99
C GLY A 89 -3.41 14.98 11.50
N TRP A 90 -3.33 14.68 10.20
CA TRP A 90 -2.23 13.89 9.63
C TRP A 90 -0.85 14.55 9.75
N ALA A 91 -0.76 15.84 10.06
CA ALA A 91 0.51 16.52 10.29
C ALA A 91 1.29 15.96 11.49
N THR A 92 0.60 15.35 12.46
CA THR A 92 1.22 14.71 13.64
C THR A 92 1.20 13.19 13.57
N SER A 93 1.00 12.64 12.37
CA SER A 93 0.91 11.19 12.18
C SER A 93 2.21 10.46 12.53
N LYS A 94 2.02 9.27 13.12
CA LYS A 94 3.04 8.29 13.44
C LYS A 94 2.64 6.94 12.84
N ILE A 95 3.62 6.06 12.68
CA ILE A 95 3.40 4.69 12.23
C ILE A 95 3.50 3.75 13.41
N TYR A 96 2.46 2.94 13.61
CA TYR A 96 2.37 1.96 14.68
C TYR A 96 2.42 0.55 14.07
N GLY A 97 3.28 -0.30 14.61
CA GLY A 97 3.41 -1.70 14.23
C GLY A 97 2.72 -2.61 15.26
N LEU A 98 1.89 -3.52 14.77
CA LEU A 98 1.29 -4.61 15.55
C LEU A 98 1.58 -5.95 14.88
N SER A 99 1.56 -7.04 15.65
CA SER A 99 1.72 -8.39 15.12
C SER A 99 0.86 -9.43 15.80
N ALA A 100 0.70 -10.59 15.17
CA ALA A 100 0.21 -11.80 15.81
C ALA A 100 0.82 -13.03 15.14
N PRO A 101 0.94 -14.15 15.86
CA PRO A 101 1.19 -15.45 15.23
C PRO A 101 0.12 -15.71 14.17
N LEU A 102 0.55 -16.03 12.95
CA LEU A 102 -0.31 -16.11 11.78
C LEU A 102 -1.40 -17.18 11.94
N ASN A 103 -1.04 -18.35 12.47
CA ASN A 103 -2.00 -19.43 12.74
C ASN A 103 -3.08 -19.03 13.74
N ARG A 104 -2.72 -18.23 14.76
CA ARG A 104 -3.70 -17.70 15.74
C ARG A 104 -4.65 -16.73 15.05
N ALA A 105 -4.11 -15.78 14.29
CA ALA A 105 -4.91 -14.79 13.57
C ALA A 105 -5.87 -15.46 12.57
N LEU A 106 -5.39 -16.44 11.79
CA LEU A 106 -6.21 -17.19 10.85
C LEU A 106 -7.35 -17.94 11.55
N LYS A 107 -7.05 -18.68 12.64
CA LYS A 107 -8.07 -19.43 13.39
C LYS A 107 -9.15 -18.51 13.96
N GLN A 108 -8.77 -17.33 14.46
CA GLN A 108 -9.72 -16.33 14.96
C GLN A 108 -10.61 -15.79 13.83
N LEU A 109 -10.01 -15.42 12.69
CA LEU A 109 -10.76 -14.94 11.52
C LEU A 109 -11.74 -15.99 10.98
N GLN A 110 -11.35 -17.26 10.92
CA GLN A 110 -12.23 -18.36 10.49
C GLN A 110 -13.46 -18.53 11.40
N ASN A 111 -13.33 -18.18 12.68
CA ASN A 111 -14.44 -18.20 13.65
C ASN A 111 -15.18 -16.85 13.74
N ASN A 112 -14.97 -15.94 12.78
CA ASN A 112 -15.50 -14.57 12.77
C ASN A 112 -15.13 -13.76 14.03
N GLN A 113 -13.97 -14.03 14.62
CA GLN A 113 -13.43 -13.33 15.78
C GLN A 113 -12.34 -12.35 15.36
N SER A 114 -12.28 -11.20 16.05
CA SER A 114 -11.20 -10.24 15.84
C SER A 114 -9.85 -10.82 16.29
N PRO A 115 -8.84 -10.88 15.39
CA PRO A 115 -7.49 -11.26 15.76
C PRO A 115 -6.94 -10.43 16.90
N GLN A 116 -6.37 -11.09 17.90
CA GLN A 116 -5.62 -10.37 18.93
C GLN A 116 -4.26 -9.97 18.37
N LEU A 117 -4.13 -8.70 18.00
CA LEU A 117 -2.86 -8.11 17.57
C LEU A 117 -2.14 -7.48 18.77
N ASP A 118 -0.89 -7.89 18.95
CA ASP A 118 0.03 -7.41 19.98
C ASP A 118 0.77 -6.17 19.48
N PHE A 119 0.84 -5.12 20.29
CA PHE A 119 1.58 -3.92 19.93
C PHE A 119 3.07 -4.20 19.97
N MET A 120 3.77 -3.81 18.92
CA MET A 120 5.22 -4.00 18.81
C MET A 120 5.96 -2.72 19.16
N GLN A 121 5.66 -1.65 18.44
CA GLN A 121 6.39 -0.39 18.52
C GLN A 121 5.67 0.74 17.78
N THR A 122 5.97 1.95 18.20
CA THR A 122 5.80 3.16 17.39
C THR A 122 7.12 3.40 16.66
N LEU A 123 7.14 3.43 15.33
CA LEU A 123 8.38 3.47 14.55
C LEU A 123 9.16 4.77 14.81
N PRO A 124 10.42 4.73 15.28
CA PRO A 124 11.17 5.94 15.68
C PRO A 124 11.87 6.61 14.48
N LEU A 125 11.14 7.39 13.70
CA LEU A 125 11.64 7.93 12.42
C LEU A 125 12.25 9.33 12.50
N SER A 126 12.18 9.98 13.66
CA SER A 126 12.88 11.24 13.92
C SER A 126 13.17 11.40 15.41
N PRO A 127 14.34 11.93 15.80
CA PRO A 127 14.74 12.05 17.20
C PRO A 127 13.96 13.10 18.00
N PHE A 128 13.28 14.05 17.33
CA PHE A 128 12.60 15.14 18.03
C PHE A 128 11.10 14.88 18.24
N LEU A 129 10.34 14.80 17.15
CA LEU A 129 8.87 14.76 17.24
C LEU A 129 8.26 13.54 16.56
N ASN A 130 9.02 12.81 15.73
CA ASN A 130 8.54 11.64 14.97
C ASN A 130 7.19 11.88 14.27
N ILE A 131 6.95 13.09 13.77
CA ILE A 131 5.67 13.49 13.20
C ILE A 131 5.64 13.39 11.68
N SER A 132 4.42 13.24 11.18
CA SER A 132 4.06 13.30 9.77
C SER A 132 4.62 12.17 8.93
N HIS A 133 4.83 10.99 9.51
CA HIS A 133 5.20 9.79 8.76
C HIS A 133 4.00 8.89 8.54
N LEU A 134 3.80 8.48 7.29
CA LEU A 134 2.67 7.66 6.87
C LEU A 134 3.14 6.46 6.04
N VAL A 135 2.41 5.37 6.18
CA VAL A 135 2.56 4.13 5.42
C VAL A 135 1.38 3.99 4.45
N ARG A 136 1.54 3.28 3.33
CA ARG A 136 0.44 3.04 2.38
C ARG A 136 0.56 1.78 1.52
N THR A 137 1.71 1.57 0.90
CA THR A 137 1.92 0.50 -0.10
C THR A 137 2.47 -0.76 0.57
N SER A 138 2.30 -1.90 -0.09
CA SER A 138 2.71 -3.20 0.44
C SER A 138 4.23 -3.27 0.67
N PRO A 139 4.69 -3.96 1.73
CA PRO A 139 6.11 -4.15 1.94
C PRO A 139 6.71 -5.10 0.90
N LEU A 140 7.98 -4.89 0.61
CA LEU A 140 8.75 -5.72 -0.30
C LEU A 140 9.65 -6.67 0.52
N PRO A 141 9.46 -8.01 0.47
CA PRO A 141 10.40 -8.95 1.07
C PRO A 141 11.82 -8.78 0.51
N THR A 142 12.83 -9.01 1.34
CA THR A 142 14.24 -8.99 0.95
C THR A 142 14.88 -10.37 1.08
N ASP A 143 15.94 -10.63 0.31
CA ASP A 143 16.59 -11.96 0.24
C ASP A 143 17.22 -12.42 1.56
N ASP A 144 17.52 -11.49 2.46
CA ASP A 144 17.96 -11.75 3.83
C ASP A 144 16.83 -12.20 4.77
N GLY A 145 15.60 -12.37 4.25
CA GLY A 145 14.40 -12.76 4.99
C GLY A 145 13.72 -11.61 5.74
N GLY A 146 14.25 -10.39 5.64
CA GLY A 146 13.62 -9.18 6.11
C GLY A 146 12.62 -8.59 5.10
N PHE A 147 12.34 -7.30 5.23
CA PHE A 147 11.52 -6.58 4.27
C PHE A 147 11.81 -5.08 4.27
N VAL A 148 11.41 -4.42 3.18
CA VAL A 148 11.39 -2.96 3.04
C VAL A 148 9.95 -2.48 3.09
N LEU A 149 9.62 -1.61 4.04
CA LEU A 149 8.33 -0.94 4.14
C LEU A 149 8.43 0.47 3.51
N PRO A 150 7.73 0.75 2.40
CA PRO A 150 7.71 2.09 1.83
C PRO A 150 6.82 3.02 2.67
N ILE A 151 7.34 4.19 2.99
CA ILE A 151 6.65 5.24 3.76
C ILE A 151 6.84 6.60 3.11
N TYR A 152 6.20 7.62 3.65
CA TYR A 152 6.40 9.00 3.22
C TYR A 152 6.20 9.98 4.38
N GLN A 153 6.84 11.13 4.27
CA GLN A 153 6.69 12.23 5.21
C GLN A 153 5.86 13.35 4.58
N GLU A 154 4.77 13.84 5.19
CA GLU A 154 3.86 14.83 4.57
C GLU A 154 4.19 16.31 4.88
N LEU A 155 4.65 16.62 6.09
CA LEU A 155 4.69 17.99 6.61
C LEU A 155 5.77 18.85 5.95
N ALA A 156 7.00 18.33 5.82
CA ALA A 156 8.13 19.11 5.30
C ALA A 156 8.21 19.04 3.77
N ARG A 157 9.20 18.34 3.23
CA ARG A 157 9.49 18.32 1.78
C ARG A 157 8.55 17.43 0.96
N LYS A 158 7.65 16.69 1.62
CA LYS A 158 6.85 15.62 1.00
C LYS A 158 7.79 14.60 0.37
N THR A 159 8.38 13.77 1.22
CA THR A 159 9.50 12.91 0.86
C THR A 159 9.15 11.46 1.04
N SER A 160 9.48 10.65 0.05
CA SER A 160 9.38 9.20 0.11
C SER A 160 10.59 8.63 0.84
N LEU A 161 10.36 7.70 1.76
CA LEU A 161 11.41 6.99 2.49
C LEU A 161 11.12 5.50 2.44
N LEU A 162 12.15 4.70 2.64
CA LEU A 162 12.06 3.25 2.72
C LEU A 162 12.62 2.81 4.08
N LEU A 163 11.87 1.99 4.80
CA LEU A 163 12.30 1.43 6.08
C LEU A 163 12.74 0.00 5.87
N LYS A 164 14.02 -0.31 6.10
CA LYS A 164 14.52 -1.68 6.05
C LYS A 164 14.37 -2.33 7.42
N PHE A 165 13.73 -3.49 7.44
CA PHE A 165 13.55 -4.33 8.62
C PHE A 165 14.28 -5.66 8.45
N ASP A 166 14.77 -6.21 9.56
CA ASP A 166 15.34 -7.56 9.62
C ASP A 166 14.25 -8.66 9.66
N THR A 167 14.67 -9.92 9.77
CA THR A 167 13.78 -11.10 9.86
C THR A 167 12.85 -11.08 11.08
N HIS A 168 13.15 -10.27 12.09
CA HIS A 168 12.38 -10.13 13.33
C HIS A 168 11.56 -8.82 13.36
N ALA A 169 11.43 -8.14 12.21
CA ALA A 169 10.76 -6.86 12.08
C ALA A 169 11.34 -5.75 12.98
N ARG A 170 12.66 -5.79 13.25
CA ARG A 170 13.41 -4.69 13.87
C ARG A 170 13.90 -3.74 12.78
N LEU A 171 13.75 -2.44 13.00
CA LEU A 171 14.16 -1.41 12.05
C LEU A 171 15.70 -1.32 12.00
N GLU A 172 16.29 -1.57 10.83
CA GLU A 172 17.74 -1.52 10.62
C GLU A 172 18.17 -0.18 10.04
N SER A 173 17.42 0.37 9.10
CA SER A 173 17.77 1.63 8.44
C SER A 173 16.57 2.38 7.88
N VAL A 174 16.72 3.70 7.81
CA VAL A 174 15.83 4.62 7.11
C VAL A 174 16.56 5.10 5.87
N ILE A 175 16.02 4.78 4.71
CA ILE A 175 16.65 5.05 3.42
C ILE A 175 15.86 6.14 2.72
N GLN A 176 16.54 7.22 2.34
CA GLN A 176 15.98 8.23 1.47
C GLN A 176 16.50 7.98 0.03
N PRO A 177 15.67 7.44 -0.88
CA PRO A 177 16.13 7.01 -2.19
C PRO A 177 16.51 8.16 -3.13
N ASN A 178 15.99 9.37 -2.89
CA ASN A 178 16.32 10.56 -3.67
C ASN A 178 15.98 11.86 -2.93
N SER A 179 16.38 12.99 -3.53
CA SER A 179 16.12 14.33 -3.00
C SER A 179 14.94 15.04 -3.69
N LEU A 180 14.13 14.35 -4.50
CA LEU A 180 12.93 14.97 -5.07
C LEU A 180 11.99 15.43 -3.95
N LYS A 181 11.36 16.58 -4.18
CA LYS A 181 10.30 17.12 -3.34
C LYS A 181 8.95 16.63 -3.86
N GLN A 182 7.93 16.67 -3.01
CA GLN A 182 6.54 16.36 -3.40
C GLN A 182 6.36 14.92 -3.88
N GLN A 183 7.13 13.97 -3.35
CA GLN A 183 7.00 12.54 -3.65
C GLN A 183 6.41 11.82 -2.45
N LEU A 184 5.21 11.28 -2.61
CA LEU A 184 4.44 10.57 -1.59
C LEU A 184 4.18 9.13 -2.05
N GLN A 185 3.76 8.28 -1.10
CA GLN A 185 3.24 6.94 -1.36
C GLN A 185 4.06 6.12 -2.37
N PRO A 186 5.38 5.94 -2.13
CA PRO A 186 6.23 5.16 -3.04
C PRO A 186 5.70 3.72 -3.16
N SER A 187 5.55 3.21 -4.37
CA SER A 187 5.33 1.78 -4.61
C SER A 187 6.62 1.14 -5.08
N LEU A 188 6.91 -0.08 -4.62
CA LEU A 188 8.19 -0.74 -4.82
C LEU A 188 7.99 -2.19 -5.26
N VAL A 189 8.74 -2.66 -6.24
CA VAL A 189 8.75 -4.07 -6.69
C VAL A 189 10.17 -4.53 -6.99
N PRO A 190 10.47 -5.84 -6.94
CA PRO A 190 11.75 -6.36 -7.41
C PRO A 190 11.98 -5.96 -8.86
N TYR A 191 13.22 -5.67 -9.25
CA TYR A 191 13.55 -5.40 -10.64
C TYR A 191 15.04 -5.65 -10.88
N GLN A 192 15.33 -6.51 -11.86
CA GLN A 192 16.70 -6.95 -12.14
C GLN A 192 17.39 -7.45 -10.86
N HIS A 193 18.50 -6.83 -10.45
CA HIS A 193 19.27 -7.19 -9.26
C HIS A 193 18.90 -6.35 -8.01
N CYS A 194 17.90 -5.48 -8.10
CA CYS A 194 17.48 -4.60 -7.01
C CYS A 194 15.97 -4.39 -7.09
N ALA A 195 15.52 -3.14 -7.26
CA ALA A 195 14.11 -2.77 -7.24
C ALA A 195 13.79 -1.63 -8.21
N PHE A 196 12.51 -1.55 -8.55
CA PHE A 196 11.91 -0.47 -9.33
C PHE A 196 10.83 0.19 -8.50
N MET A 197 10.82 1.52 -8.53
CA MET A 197 9.95 2.34 -7.71
C MET A 197 9.22 3.39 -8.56
N ALA A 198 7.99 3.69 -8.18
CA ALA A 198 7.19 4.79 -8.71
C ALA A 198 6.59 5.58 -7.55
N PHE A 199 6.38 6.88 -7.76
CA PHE A 199 5.93 7.81 -6.71
C PHE A 199 4.62 8.48 -7.10
N ARG A 200 3.75 8.73 -6.11
CA ARG A 200 2.69 9.72 -6.25
C ARG A 200 3.30 11.10 -6.07
N SER A 201 3.20 11.96 -7.10
CA SER A 201 3.64 13.34 -6.97
C SER A 201 2.53 14.24 -6.41
N TYR A 202 2.84 15.06 -5.40
CA TYR A 202 1.88 15.98 -4.79
C TYR A 202 1.73 17.26 -5.63
N LYS A 203 0.50 17.57 -6.06
CA LYS A 203 0.17 18.77 -6.86
C LYS A 203 1.08 19.01 -8.08
N ARG A 204 1.48 17.93 -8.77
CA ARG A 204 2.32 17.98 -9.97
C ARG A 204 1.88 16.93 -10.98
N PHE A 205 2.04 17.21 -12.26
CA PHE A 205 1.68 16.26 -13.33
C PHE A 205 2.78 15.28 -13.71
N ASP A 206 3.99 15.48 -13.21
CA ASP A 206 5.12 14.60 -13.49
C ASP A 206 5.01 13.31 -12.67
N LEU A 207 5.06 12.17 -13.35
CA LEU A 207 5.24 10.88 -12.72
C LEU A 207 6.73 10.49 -12.78
N TYR A 208 7.32 10.19 -11.62
CA TYR A 208 8.70 9.73 -11.53
C TYR A 208 8.77 8.24 -11.27
N THR A 209 9.80 7.64 -11.86
CA THR A 209 10.23 6.26 -11.62
C THR A 209 11.69 6.26 -11.23
N GLN A 210 12.14 5.20 -10.54
CA GLN A 210 13.52 5.09 -10.10
C GLN A 210 13.92 3.62 -9.98
N THR A 211 15.15 3.32 -10.37
CA THR A 211 15.81 2.02 -10.16
C THR A 211 16.88 2.14 -9.08
N CYS A 212 17.37 1.00 -8.60
CA CYS A 212 18.51 0.97 -7.70
C CYS A 212 19.62 0.01 -8.17
N GLN A 213 20.84 0.32 -7.74
CA GLN A 213 22.03 -0.54 -7.88
C GLN A 213 22.19 -1.44 -6.64
N SER A 214 21.79 -0.91 -5.48
CA SER A 214 21.68 -1.64 -4.22
C SER A 214 20.59 -0.99 -3.36
N PRO A 215 20.08 -1.64 -2.30
CA PRO A 215 19.05 -1.06 -1.43
C PRO A 215 19.42 0.33 -0.87
N LEU A 216 20.71 0.61 -0.68
CA LEU A 216 21.22 1.89 -0.18
C LEU A 216 21.65 2.87 -1.29
N LYS A 217 21.74 2.43 -2.55
CA LYS A 217 22.23 3.24 -3.68
C LYS A 217 21.24 3.21 -4.84
N TRP A 218 20.56 4.33 -5.01
CA TRP A 218 19.51 4.52 -6.00
C TRP A 218 20.00 5.37 -7.19
N ASP A 219 19.53 5.04 -8.40
CA ASP A 219 19.82 5.81 -9.61
C ASP A 219 19.03 7.12 -9.63
N GLN A 220 19.39 8.08 -10.50
CA GLN A 220 18.60 9.32 -10.62
C GLN A 220 17.17 9.05 -11.10
N PRO A 221 16.14 9.68 -10.48
CA PRO A 221 14.76 9.53 -10.91
C PRO A 221 14.56 9.89 -12.39
N LYS A 222 13.73 9.10 -13.08
CA LYS A 222 13.39 9.24 -14.49
C LYS A 222 11.93 9.61 -14.64
N LEU A 223 11.65 10.55 -15.55
CA LEU A 223 10.27 10.88 -15.91
C LEU A 223 9.63 9.72 -16.67
N SER A 224 8.37 9.47 -16.33
CA SER A 224 7.49 8.60 -17.10
C SER A 224 6.75 9.41 -18.18
N ASN A 225 6.29 8.70 -19.21
CA ASN A 225 5.36 9.23 -20.20
C ASN A 225 3.94 9.41 -19.63
N LEU A 226 3.60 8.69 -18.55
CA LEU A 226 2.31 8.83 -17.87
C LEU A 226 2.27 10.10 -17.02
N LYS A 227 1.07 10.68 -16.89
CA LYS A 227 0.82 11.82 -16.01
C LYS A 227 0.47 11.35 -14.61
N ASN A 228 0.91 12.13 -13.62
CA ASN A 228 0.49 11.99 -12.24
C ASN A 228 -0.70 12.93 -11.96
N TYR A 229 -1.66 12.46 -11.17
CA TYR A 229 -2.84 13.26 -10.78
C TYR A 229 -3.00 13.39 -9.26
N ASP A 230 -1.90 13.29 -8.52
CA ASP A 230 -1.90 13.27 -7.05
C ASP A 230 -2.75 12.11 -6.48
N ASP A 231 -2.73 10.98 -7.19
CA ASP A 231 -3.45 9.77 -6.87
C ASP A 231 -2.51 8.63 -6.49
N SER A 232 -3.00 7.74 -5.64
CA SER A 232 -2.26 6.55 -5.23
C SER A 232 -2.07 5.61 -6.43
N LEU A 233 -0.88 5.03 -6.53
CA LEU A 233 -0.53 4.05 -7.55
C LEU A 233 -0.01 2.77 -6.91
N ASN A 234 0.01 1.68 -7.67
CA ASN A 234 0.54 0.41 -7.20
C ASN A 234 1.29 -0.31 -8.33
N LEU A 235 2.56 -0.63 -8.08
CA LEU A 235 3.38 -1.46 -8.95
C LEU A 235 3.20 -2.92 -8.58
N LEU A 236 3.26 -3.78 -9.60
CA LEU A 236 3.36 -5.23 -9.44
C LEU A 236 4.42 -5.77 -10.41
N ASN A 237 5.17 -6.80 -9.99
CA ASN A 237 6.09 -7.53 -10.83
C ASN A 237 5.59 -8.97 -10.99
N VAL A 238 5.26 -9.34 -12.22
CA VAL A 238 4.85 -10.69 -12.59
C VAL A 238 5.93 -11.30 -13.48
N ASN A 239 6.70 -12.24 -12.92
CA ASN A 239 7.76 -12.98 -13.63
C ASN A 239 8.74 -12.06 -14.40
N GLY A 240 9.19 -10.97 -13.76
CA GLY A 240 10.12 -10.01 -14.34
C GLY A 240 9.47 -8.89 -15.15
N THR A 241 8.17 -8.99 -15.45
CA THR A 241 7.42 -7.91 -16.13
C THR A 241 6.77 -7.00 -15.10
N ILE A 242 7.09 -5.71 -15.16
CA ILE A 242 6.49 -4.70 -14.29
C ILE A 242 5.20 -4.17 -14.91
N TYR A 243 4.16 -4.07 -14.09
CA TYR A 243 2.94 -3.37 -14.40
C TYR A 243 2.66 -2.29 -13.36
N LEU A 244 1.89 -1.29 -13.76
CA LEU A 244 1.45 -0.17 -12.93
C LEU A 244 -0.07 -0.10 -12.98
N ILE A 245 -0.69 -0.14 -11.81
CA ILE A 245 -2.08 0.25 -11.62
C ILE A 245 -2.11 1.71 -11.13
N TYR A 246 -2.77 2.57 -11.89
CA TYR A 246 -2.78 4.02 -11.64
C TYR A 246 -4.13 4.63 -12.00
N ASN A 247 -4.35 5.88 -11.58
CA ASN A 247 -5.54 6.64 -11.92
C ASN A 247 -5.33 7.55 -13.12
N ALA A 248 -6.35 7.67 -13.97
CA ALA A 248 -6.41 8.63 -15.05
C ALA A 248 -7.86 9.06 -15.33
N PRO A 249 -8.09 10.29 -15.81
CA PRO A 249 -9.43 10.74 -16.17
C PRO A 249 -9.98 10.01 -17.40
N LEU A 250 -11.27 9.66 -17.38
CA LEU A 250 -12.03 9.27 -18.57
C LEU A 250 -12.41 10.53 -19.36
N GLN A 251 -11.87 10.68 -20.58
CA GLN A 251 -12.08 11.85 -21.48
C GLN A 251 -11.68 13.20 -20.85
N GLU A 252 -12.02 14.35 -21.46
CA GLU A 252 -11.67 15.72 -21.02
C GLU A 252 -12.27 16.15 -19.65
N GLY A 253 -12.60 15.21 -18.77
CA GLY A 253 -12.99 15.50 -17.40
C GLY A 253 -11.78 15.78 -16.50
N TYR A 254 -11.97 16.60 -15.47
CA TYR A 254 -10.95 16.89 -14.46
C TYR A 254 -10.86 15.85 -13.33
N ASN A 255 -11.79 14.88 -13.25
CA ASN A 255 -11.76 13.87 -12.19
C ASN A 255 -10.76 12.75 -12.54
N SER A 256 -9.55 12.87 -11.98
CA SER A 256 -8.48 11.90 -12.19
C SER A 256 -8.79 10.50 -11.67
N ARG A 257 -9.69 10.37 -10.68
CA ARG A 257 -10.11 9.08 -10.09
C ARG A 257 -11.30 8.45 -10.81
N SER A 258 -11.64 8.93 -12.01
CA SER A 258 -12.75 8.35 -12.78
C SER A 258 -12.41 6.99 -13.40
N ALA A 259 -11.14 6.69 -13.65
CA ALA A 259 -10.68 5.37 -14.09
C ALA A 259 -9.51 4.83 -13.27
N LEU A 260 -9.50 3.53 -13.09
CA LEU A 260 -8.36 2.74 -12.64
C LEU A 260 -7.78 2.04 -13.86
N MET A 261 -6.55 2.37 -14.22
CA MET A 261 -5.87 1.95 -15.43
C MET A 261 -4.81 0.90 -15.13
N LEU A 262 -4.51 0.06 -16.10
CA LEU A 262 -3.37 -0.84 -16.12
C LEU A 262 -2.40 -0.41 -17.23
N ALA A 263 -1.10 -0.32 -16.90
CA ALA A 263 -0.05 -0.13 -17.88
C ALA A 263 1.12 -1.09 -17.63
N LYS A 264 1.85 -1.43 -18.70
CA LYS A 264 3.04 -2.29 -18.66
C LYS A 264 4.29 -1.46 -18.83
N PHE A 265 5.29 -1.69 -17.98
CA PHE A 265 6.58 -1.04 -18.11
C PHE A 265 7.27 -1.49 -19.41
N ALA A 266 7.65 -0.53 -20.26
CA ALA A 266 8.19 -0.75 -21.59
C ALA A 266 9.26 0.31 -21.90
N PRO A 267 10.39 0.31 -21.18
CA PRO A 267 11.42 1.33 -21.31
C PRO A 267 12.07 1.29 -22.69
N THR A 268 12.45 2.46 -23.20
CA THR A 268 13.27 2.61 -24.41
C THR A 268 14.57 3.36 -24.05
N PRO A 269 15.63 3.30 -24.89
CA PRO A 269 16.87 4.03 -24.62
C PRO A 269 16.66 5.54 -24.40
N THR A 270 15.65 6.12 -25.05
CA THR A 270 15.31 7.55 -24.95
C THR A 270 14.24 7.84 -23.89
N GLN A 271 13.46 6.83 -23.47
CA GLN A 271 12.40 6.96 -22.47
C GLN A 271 12.49 5.81 -21.43
N PRO A 272 13.43 5.89 -20.48
CA PRO A 272 13.67 4.83 -19.50
C PRO A 272 12.54 4.64 -18.48
N GLY A 273 11.63 5.61 -18.33
CA GLY A 273 10.43 5.54 -17.47
C GLY A 273 9.13 5.19 -18.22
N ASN A 274 9.23 4.70 -19.47
CA ASN A 274 8.07 4.53 -20.34
C ASN A 274 7.17 3.36 -19.90
N PHE A 275 5.86 3.60 -19.95
CA PHE A 275 4.82 2.60 -19.78
C PHE A 275 3.88 2.59 -21.00
N LYS A 276 3.49 1.40 -21.43
CA LYS A 276 2.45 1.17 -22.43
C LYS A 276 1.11 0.95 -21.71
N PRO A 277 0.10 1.84 -21.86
CA PRO A 277 -1.25 1.58 -21.34
C PRO A 277 -1.83 0.32 -21.95
N LEU A 278 -2.46 -0.52 -21.13
CA LEU A 278 -3.07 -1.78 -21.54
C LEU A 278 -4.60 -1.73 -21.52
N GLY A 279 -5.20 -0.98 -20.60
CA GLY A 279 -6.65 -0.84 -20.52
C GLY A 279 -7.16 -0.24 -19.21
N ILE A 280 -8.48 -0.09 -19.15
CA ILE A 280 -9.22 0.33 -17.94
C ILE A 280 -9.59 -0.95 -17.17
N LEU A 281 -9.23 -1.03 -15.89
CA LEU A 281 -9.62 -2.10 -14.97
C LEU A 281 -11.02 -1.89 -14.40
N ASP A 282 -11.32 -0.65 -14.02
CA ASP A 282 -12.65 -0.22 -13.56
C ASP A 282 -12.78 1.29 -13.77
N SER A 283 -14.02 1.76 -13.80
CA SER A 283 -14.36 3.18 -13.90
C SER A 283 -15.62 3.51 -13.13
N THR A 284 -15.83 4.78 -12.86
CA THR A 284 -17.04 5.27 -12.17
C THR A 284 -17.70 6.38 -12.96
N GLN A 285 -18.98 6.62 -12.67
CA GLN A 285 -19.77 7.68 -13.29
C GLN A 285 -19.47 9.04 -12.64
N LYS A 286 -20.09 10.12 -13.15
CA LYS A 286 -19.83 11.50 -12.68
C LYS A 286 -19.99 11.63 -11.16
N GLY A 287 -18.91 12.04 -10.48
CA GLY A 287 -18.86 12.30 -9.04
C GLY A 287 -18.31 11.15 -8.19
N GLY A 288 -18.11 9.96 -8.76
CA GLY A 288 -17.53 8.81 -8.06
C GLY A 288 -16.00 8.79 -8.04
N GLU A 289 -15.43 7.78 -7.40
CA GLU A 289 -14.00 7.47 -7.47
C GLU A 289 -13.69 5.97 -7.54
N VAL A 290 -12.73 5.56 -8.36
CA VAL A 290 -12.04 4.27 -8.25
C VAL A 290 -10.59 4.56 -7.88
N SER A 291 -10.10 4.11 -6.72
CA SER A 291 -8.84 4.66 -6.22
C SER A 291 -8.15 3.77 -5.20
N TYR A 292 -6.90 4.10 -4.85
CA TYR A 292 -6.12 3.41 -3.83
C TYR A 292 -5.99 1.89 -4.09
N PRO A 293 -5.44 1.50 -5.24
CA PRO A 293 -5.20 0.08 -5.53
C PRO A 293 -4.18 -0.52 -4.56
N ALA A 294 -4.37 -1.78 -4.22
CA ALA A 294 -3.40 -2.64 -3.55
C ALA A 294 -3.43 -4.01 -4.22
N THR A 295 -2.26 -4.58 -4.48
CA THR A 295 -2.14 -5.86 -5.17
C THR A 295 -1.46 -6.91 -4.31
N LEU A 296 -1.82 -8.16 -4.58
CA LEU A 296 -1.15 -9.35 -4.07
C LEU A 296 -1.08 -10.38 -5.20
N ILE A 297 0.13 -10.79 -5.57
CA ILE A 297 0.33 -11.94 -6.45
C ILE A 297 0.37 -13.18 -5.56
N PHE A 298 -0.55 -14.10 -5.79
CA PHE A 298 -0.62 -15.35 -5.03
C PHE A 298 -0.97 -16.50 -5.96
N LYS A 299 -0.12 -17.54 -5.96
CA LYS A 299 -0.17 -18.63 -6.94
C LYS A 299 -0.12 -18.08 -8.38
N ASP A 300 -1.08 -18.43 -9.21
CA ASP A 300 -1.23 -18.05 -10.62
C ASP A 300 -2.20 -16.88 -10.83
N LYS A 301 -2.50 -16.12 -9.78
CA LYS A 301 -3.45 -15.01 -9.82
C LYS A 301 -2.85 -13.74 -9.24
N VAL A 302 -3.32 -12.61 -9.77
CA VAL A 302 -3.16 -11.30 -9.16
C VAL A 302 -4.50 -10.90 -8.58
N HIS A 303 -4.48 -10.61 -7.28
CA HIS A 303 -5.60 -10.06 -6.55
C HIS A 303 -5.40 -8.54 -6.44
N VAL A 304 -6.45 -7.77 -6.72
CA VAL A 304 -6.43 -6.32 -6.61
C VAL A 304 -7.61 -5.87 -5.76
N LEU A 305 -7.31 -5.20 -4.64
CA LEU A 305 -8.30 -4.45 -3.89
C LEU A 305 -8.19 -2.96 -4.21
N TYR A 306 -9.33 -2.29 -4.33
CA TYR A 306 -9.38 -0.83 -4.54
C TYR A 306 -10.66 -0.25 -3.95
N THR A 307 -10.63 1.05 -3.66
CA THR A 307 -11.80 1.78 -3.21
C THR A 307 -12.71 2.09 -4.39
N LYS A 308 -14.00 1.86 -4.22
CA LYS A 308 -15.05 2.25 -5.17
C LYS A 308 -16.05 3.17 -4.47
N ASP A 309 -16.11 4.40 -4.95
CA ASP A 309 -17.00 5.48 -4.57
C ASP A 309 -17.02 5.80 -3.07
N ARG A 310 -15.92 5.49 -2.36
CA ARG A 310 -15.78 5.55 -0.88
C ARG A 310 -16.81 4.72 -0.11
N GLN A 311 -17.60 3.91 -0.80
CA GLN A 311 -18.71 3.12 -0.25
C GLN A 311 -18.41 1.63 -0.20
N GLN A 312 -17.46 1.12 -0.97
CA GLN A 312 -17.08 -0.29 -0.97
C GLN A 312 -15.59 -0.48 -1.29
N ILE A 313 -15.03 -1.62 -0.90
CA ILE A 313 -13.75 -2.11 -1.40
C ILE A 313 -14.05 -3.21 -2.42
N GLN A 314 -13.67 -2.98 -3.66
CA GLN A 314 -13.84 -3.93 -4.76
C GLN A 314 -12.66 -4.90 -4.82
N HIS A 315 -12.95 -6.13 -5.25
CA HIS A 315 -11.94 -7.18 -5.45
C HIS A 315 -11.96 -7.65 -6.91
N LEU A 316 -10.90 -7.31 -7.63
CA LEU A 316 -10.66 -7.76 -9.00
C LEU A 316 -9.59 -8.87 -8.98
N VAL A 317 -9.78 -9.90 -9.79
CA VAL A 317 -8.83 -11.01 -9.93
C VAL A 317 -8.54 -11.26 -11.40
N PHE A 318 -7.27 -11.33 -11.77
CA PHE A 318 -6.84 -11.78 -13.08
C PHE A 318 -5.82 -12.91 -12.95
N ASN A 319 -5.88 -13.89 -13.86
CA ASN A 319 -4.86 -14.93 -13.93
C ASN A 319 -3.61 -14.40 -14.65
N LEU A 320 -2.44 -15.00 -14.40
CA LEU A 320 -1.18 -14.55 -15.00
C LEU A 320 -1.14 -14.74 -16.53
N ALA A 321 -1.88 -15.71 -17.06
CA ALA A 321 -1.94 -15.97 -18.50
C ALA A 321 -2.62 -14.83 -19.26
N TYR A 322 -3.74 -14.33 -18.74
CA TYR A 322 -4.46 -13.17 -19.25
C TYR A 322 -3.54 -11.95 -19.27
N LEU A 323 -2.88 -11.66 -18.16
CA LEU A 323 -1.97 -10.51 -18.06
C LEU A 323 -0.79 -10.58 -19.07
N LYS A 324 -0.30 -11.79 -19.36
CA LYS A 324 0.73 -12.03 -20.38
C LYS A 324 0.22 -11.90 -21.81
N SER A 325 -1.06 -12.19 -22.04
CA SER A 325 -1.71 -12.06 -23.35
C SER A 325 -2.01 -10.62 -23.75
N LEU A 326 -1.98 -9.69 -22.78
CA LEU A 326 -2.18 -8.27 -23.06
C LEU A 326 -1.04 -7.72 -23.93
N PRO A 327 -1.36 -6.91 -24.95
CA PRO A 327 -0.46 -6.58 -26.05
C PRO A 327 0.76 -5.72 -25.69
#